data_AF-A0A348ZLZ0-F1
#
_entry.id   AF-A0A348ZLZ0-F1
#
_cell.length_a   1.000
_cell.length_b   1.000
_cell.length_c   1.000
_cell.angle_alpha   90.00
_cell.angle_beta   90.00
_cell.angle_gamma   90.00
#
_symmetry.space_group_name_H-M   'P 1'
#
loop_
_entity.id
_entity.type
_entity.pdbx_description
1 polymer ?
#
loop_
_entity_poly.entity_id
_entity_poly.type
_entity_poly.pdbx_seq_one_letter_code
_entity_poly.pdbx_strand_id
1 'polypeptide(L)'
;MKQFITIIGIAVIVTLISLTLLSEQSRNSRADELDKAVSGAVKQTVKASHADGQTDITSNKEMVAHFINTICTNIKSDGKISVKVMGVNYKDGLLDVKVSQTFKYLNGKEKTITVRKCAIYE
;
A
#
# COMPACT_ATOMS: atom_id res chain seq x y z
N MET A 1 -20.46 -4.19 46.57
CA MET A 1 -20.37 -5.23 45.53
C MET A 1 -21.02 -4.84 44.22
N LYS A 2 -22.32 -4.46 44.16
CA LYS A 2 -22.97 -4.04 42.89
C LYS A 2 -22.20 -2.94 42.13
N GLN A 3 -21.84 -1.85 42.81
CA GLN A 3 -21.07 -0.73 42.22
C GLN A 3 -19.71 -1.16 41.64
N PHE A 4 -18.98 -2.04 42.33
CA PHE A 4 -17.70 -2.58 41.85
C PHE A 4 -17.86 -3.44 40.58
N ILE A 5 -18.91 -4.26 40.53
CA ILE A 5 -19.22 -5.08 39.35
C ILE A 5 -19.56 -4.18 38.15
N THR A 6 -20.33 -3.11 38.36
CA THR A 6 -20.67 -2.16 37.28
C THR A 6 -19.43 -1.44 36.76
N ILE A 7 -18.52 -1.01 37.64
CA ILE A 7 -17.28 -0.32 37.25
C ILE A 7 -16.36 -1.25 36.45
N ILE A 8 -16.18 -2.49 36.91
CA ILE A 8 -15.38 -3.50 36.19
C ILE A 8 -16.02 -3.80 34.83
N GLY A 9 -17.34 -3.96 34.77
CA GLY A 9 -18.06 -4.19 33.52
C GLY A 9 -17.85 -3.06 32.50
N ILE A 10 -17.93 -1.81 32.94
CA ILE A 10 -17.68 -0.64 32.09
C ILE A 10 -16.22 -0.61 31.62
N ALA A 11 -15.25 -0.88 32.51
CA ALA A 11 -13.84 -0.88 32.15
C ALA A 11 -13.49 -1.94 31.10
N VAL A 12 -14.11 -3.13 31.17
CA VAL A 12 -13.95 -4.19 30.16
C VAL A 12 -14.53 -3.74 28.82
N ILE A 13 -15.73 -3.14 28.81
CA ILE A 13 -16.37 -2.65 27.59
C ILE A 13 -15.53 -1.55 26.92
N VAL A 14 -15.04 -0.58 27.68
CA VAL A 14 -14.18 0.50 27.16
C VAL A 14 -12.89 -0.09 26.56
N THR A 15 -12.28 -1.07 27.22
CA THR A 15 -11.08 -1.74 26.71
C THR A 15 -11.34 -2.45 25.39
N LEU A 16 -12.47 -3.16 25.27
CA LEU A 16 -12.87 -3.85 24.04
C LEU A 16 -13.11 -2.87 22.89
N ILE A 17 -13.79 -1.75 23.15
CA ILE A 17 -14.02 -0.70 22.14
C ILE A 17 -12.67 -0.13 21.67
N SER A 18 -11.76 0.21 22.58
CA SER A 18 -10.42 0.73 22.24
C SER A 18 -9.63 -0.25 21.36
N LEU A 19 -9.67 -1.56 21.65
CA LEU A 19 -9.01 -2.58 20.82
C LEU A 19 -9.56 -2.64 19.40
N THR A 20 -10.89 -2.51 19.24
CA THR A 20 -11.52 -2.48 17.90
C THR A 20 -11.11 -1.24 17.11
N LEU A 21 -11.10 -0.06 17.72
CA LEU A 21 -10.69 1.20 17.09
C LEU A 21 -9.22 1.15 16.63
N LEU A 22 -8.31 0.65 17.48
CA LEU A 22 -6.90 0.49 17.12
C LEU A 22 -6.71 -0.45 15.93
N SER A 23 -7.53 -1.51 15.83
CA SER A 23 -7.47 -2.46 14.72
C SER A 23 -7.89 -1.84 13.38
N GLU A 24 -8.90 -0.96 13.40
CA GLU A 24 -9.37 -0.24 12.22
C GLU A 24 -8.39 0.86 11.82
N GLN A 25 -7.88 1.64 12.78
CA GLN A 25 -6.90 2.68 12.52
C GLN A 25 -5.62 2.09 11.92
N SER A 26 -5.15 0.95 12.43
CA SER A 26 -4.01 0.23 11.85
C SER A 26 -4.27 -0.19 10.40
N ARG A 27 -5.48 -0.67 10.09
CA ARG A 27 -5.86 -1.03 8.73
C ARG A 27 -5.87 0.19 7.81
N ASN A 28 -6.51 1.28 8.22
CA ASN A 28 -6.62 2.49 7.41
C ASN A 28 -5.23 3.10 7.18
N SER A 29 -4.39 3.16 8.22
CA SER A 29 -3.01 3.63 8.09
C SER A 29 -2.20 2.80 7.10
N ARG A 30 -2.32 1.47 7.11
CA ARG A 30 -1.63 0.59 6.16
C ARG A 30 -2.19 0.74 4.73
N ALA A 31 -3.49 0.92 4.59
CA ALA A 31 -4.13 1.17 3.29
C ALA A 31 -3.67 2.51 2.69
N ASP A 32 -3.62 3.56 3.51
CA ASP A 32 -3.17 4.89 3.11
C ASP A 32 -1.67 4.90 2.78
N GLU A 33 -0.84 4.19 3.55
CA GLU A 33 0.58 4.01 3.26
C GLU A 33 0.79 3.33 1.91
N LEU A 34 0.11 2.19 1.68
CA LEU A 34 0.19 1.47 0.42
C LEU A 34 -0.31 2.34 -0.74
N ASP A 35 -1.41 3.06 -0.56
CA ASP A 35 -1.97 3.95 -1.58
C ASP A 35 -0.99 5.05 -1.99
N LYS A 36 -0.38 5.72 -1.00
CA LYS A 36 0.61 6.78 -1.23
C LYS A 36 1.89 6.23 -1.86
N ALA A 37 2.41 5.11 -1.37
CA ALA A 37 3.62 4.47 -1.88
C ALA A 37 3.44 4.05 -3.35
N VAL A 38 2.33 3.36 -3.67
CA VAL A 38 2.03 2.93 -5.04
C VAL A 38 1.78 4.14 -5.94
N SER A 39 0.98 5.13 -5.50
CA SER A 39 0.71 6.33 -6.28
C SER A 39 1.99 7.12 -6.59
N GLY A 40 2.86 7.28 -5.60
CA GLY A 40 4.16 7.93 -5.76
C GLY A 40 5.05 7.17 -6.73
N ALA A 41 5.17 5.85 -6.55
CA ALA A 41 6.02 5.01 -7.39
C ALA A 41 5.58 4.97 -8.85
N VAL A 42 4.27 4.87 -9.14
CA VAL A 42 3.76 4.91 -10.52
C VAL A 42 4.06 6.27 -11.15
N LYS A 43 3.73 7.37 -10.47
CA LYS A 43 3.98 8.73 -10.99
C LYS A 43 5.46 9.00 -11.23
N GLN A 44 6.32 8.61 -10.29
CA GLN A 44 7.77 8.79 -10.40
C GLN A 44 8.33 7.97 -11.56
N THR A 45 7.86 6.73 -11.75
CA THR A 45 8.32 5.87 -12.84
C THR A 45 7.91 6.42 -14.21
N VAL A 46 6.66 6.86 -14.36
CA VAL A 46 6.18 7.48 -15.61
C VAL A 46 6.93 8.78 -15.92
N LYS A 47 7.21 9.59 -14.92
CA LYS A 47 8.04 10.79 -15.10
C LYS A 47 9.48 10.46 -15.49
N ALA A 48 10.07 9.44 -14.85
CA ALA A 48 11.43 8.99 -15.15
C ALA A 48 11.54 8.41 -16.57
N SER A 49 10.51 7.72 -17.08
CA SER A 49 10.55 7.13 -18.43
C SER A 49 10.59 8.15 -19.56
N HIS A 50 10.18 9.39 -19.28
CA HIS A 50 10.12 10.49 -20.25
C HIS A 50 10.88 11.72 -19.76
N ALA A 51 11.85 11.52 -18.86
CA ALA A 51 12.78 12.58 -18.50
C ALA A 51 13.76 12.82 -19.66
N ASP A 52 14.05 14.08 -19.97
CA ASP A 52 14.97 14.44 -21.05
C ASP A 52 16.35 13.79 -20.86
N GLY A 53 16.80 13.06 -21.88
CA GLY A 53 18.10 12.39 -21.87
C GLY A 53 18.20 11.14 -20.99
N GLN A 54 17.09 10.64 -20.44
CA GLN A 54 17.08 9.37 -19.71
C GLN A 54 17.42 8.20 -20.65
N THR A 55 18.20 7.24 -20.16
CA THR A 55 18.60 6.03 -20.93
C THR A 55 18.30 4.72 -20.19
N ASP A 56 17.72 4.80 -18.99
CA ASP A 56 17.51 3.66 -18.10
C ASP A 56 16.21 2.91 -18.41
N ILE A 57 15.20 3.60 -18.96
CA ILE A 57 13.89 3.03 -19.30
C ILE A 57 13.73 3.05 -20.81
N THR A 58 14.22 1.99 -21.46
CA THR A 58 14.17 1.78 -22.91
C THR A 58 13.12 0.74 -23.33
N SER A 59 12.50 0.06 -22.37
CA SER A 59 11.50 -0.98 -22.60
C SER A 59 10.41 -1.02 -21.52
N ASN A 60 9.28 -1.67 -21.85
CA ASN A 60 8.22 -1.97 -20.87
C ASN A 60 8.75 -2.74 -19.66
N LYS A 61 9.72 -3.64 -19.87
CA LYS A 61 10.32 -4.44 -18.80
C LYS A 61 11.12 -3.57 -17.84
N GLU A 62 11.89 -2.62 -18.36
CA GLU A 62 12.67 -1.68 -17.55
C GLU A 62 11.77 -0.68 -16.82
N MET A 63 10.68 -0.23 -17.46
CA MET A 63 9.68 0.60 -16.78
C MET A 63 9.07 -0.12 -15.57
N VAL A 64 8.71 -1.41 -15.74
CA VAL A 64 8.22 -2.23 -14.63
C VAL A 64 9.32 -2.46 -13.58
N ALA A 65 10.56 -2.71 -13.98
CA ALA A 65 11.68 -2.88 -13.06
C ALA A 65 11.94 -1.61 -12.24
N HIS A 66 11.89 -0.44 -12.88
CA HIS A 66 12.03 0.85 -12.22
C HIS A 66 10.88 1.09 -11.24
N PHE A 67 9.64 0.74 -11.61
CA PHE A 67 8.51 0.77 -10.68
C PHE A 67 8.72 -0.13 -9.47
N ILE A 68 9.17 -1.38 -9.67
CA ILE A 68 9.45 -2.34 -8.60
C ILE A 68 10.55 -1.78 -7.67
N ASN A 69 11.62 -1.21 -8.24
CA ASN A 69 12.67 -0.59 -7.44
C ASN A 69 12.12 0.58 -6.61
N THR A 70 11.33 1.46 -7.24
CA THR A 70 10.75 2.65 -6.59
C THR A 70 9.77 2.28 -5.47
N ILE A 71 8.94 1.25 -5.64
CA ILE A 71 8.03 0.83 -4.58
C ILE A 71 8.78 0.15 -3.42
N CYS A 72 9.81 -0.65 -3.72
CA CYS A 72 10.65 -1.29 -2.69
C CYS A 72 11.39 -0.26 -1.84
N THR A 73 11.80 0.89 -2.39
CA THR A 73 12.44 1.96 -1.62
C THR A 73 11.43 2.79 -0.82
N ASN A 74 10.17 2.87 -1.27
CA ASN A 74 9.17 3.76 -0.68
C ASN A 74 8.24 3.09 0.34
N ILE A 75 8.08 1.76 0.29
CA ILE A 75 7.22 1.03 1.24
C ILE A 75 8.02 0.57 2.46
N LYS A 76 7.55 0.89 3.66
CA LYS A 76 8.22 0.48 4.91
C LYS A 76 7.63 -0.81 5.50
N SER A 77 6.79 -1.51 4.74
CA SER A 77 6.04 -2.64 5.29
C SER A 77 6.83 -3.95 5.36
N ASP A 78 6.63 -4.64 6.47
CA ASP A 78 6.92 -6.05 6.76
C ASP A 78 6.02 -7.08 6.05
N GLY A 79 4.99 -6.64 5.34
CA GLY A 79 3.98 -7.50 4.72
C GLY A 79 4.42 -8.09 3.37
N LYS A 80 3.82 -9.21 2.96
CA LYS A 80 4.06 -9.79 1.65
C LYS A 80 3.38 -8.92 0.58
N ILE A 81 4.18 -8.33 -0.31
CA ILE A 81 3.70 -7.50 -1.42
C ILE A 81 3.62 -8.34 -2.69
N SER A 82 2.53 -8.18 -3.43
CA SER A 82 2.34 -8.75 -4.77
C SER A 82 1.99 -7.63 -5.74
N VAL A 83 2.72 -7.55 -6.86
CA VAL A 83 2.49 -6.58 -7.92
C VAL A 83 1.97 -7.32 -9.15
N LYS A 84 0.83 -6.85 -9.67
CA LYS A 84 0.28 -7.28 -10.96
C LYS A 84 0.25 -6.09 -11.91
N VAL A 85 1.02 -6.19 -13.00
CA VAL A 85 0.98 -5.20 -14.08
C VAL A 85 -0.27 -5.44 -14.92
N MET A 86 -1.12 -4.41 -15.00
CA MET A 86 -2.39 -4.44 -15.73
C MET A 86 -2.23 -3.84 -17.14
N GLY A 87 -1.33 -2.88 -17.30
CA GLY A 87 -0.98 -2.27 -18.58
C GLY A 87 0.36 -1.54 -18.46
N VAL A 88 1.18 -1.63 -19.50
CA VAL A 88 2.45 -0.90 -19.58
C VAL A 88 2.74 -0.54 -21.03
N ASN A 89 3.02 0.73 -21.28
CA ASN A 89 3.56 1.21 -22.54
C ASN A 89 4.58 2.31 -22.27
N TYR A 90 5.86 1.97 -22.32
CA TYR A 90 6.94 2.92 -22.06
C TYR A 90 6.97 4.07 -23.08
N LYS A 91 6.56 3.82 -24.34
CA LYS A 91 6.54 4.86 -25.39
C LYS A 91 5.48 5.92 -25.10
N ASP A 92 4.32 5.49 -24.61
CA ASP A 92 3.20 6.39 -24.27
C ASP A 92 3.28 6.86 -22.81
N GLY A 93 4.26 6.37 -22.03
CA GLY A 93 4.38 6.66 -20.61
C GLY A 93 3.25 6.09 -19.76
N LEU A 94 2.63 5.01 -20.19
CA LEU A 94 1.53 4.36 -19.47
C LEU A 94 2.06 3.30 -18.51
N LEU A 95 1.64 3.37 -17.24
CA LEU A 95 1.83 2.32 -16.25
C LEU A 95 0.58 2.16 -15.38
N ASP A 96 -0.05 0.99 -15.48
CA ASP A 96 -1.19 0.57 -14.64
C ASP A 96 -0.82 -0.70 -13.87
N VAL A 97 -0.87 -0.60 -12.55
CA VAL A 97 -0.48 -1.66 -11.63
C VAL A 97 -1.53 -1.86 -10.55
N LYS A 98 -1.74 -3.12 -10.19
CA LYS A 98 -2.50 -3.54 -9.02
C LYS A 98 -1.53 -4.14 -8.01
N VAL A 99 -1.44 -3.53 -6.85
CA VAL A 99 -0.54 -3.94 -5.77
C VAL A 99 -1.38 -4.43 -4.60
N SER A 100 -1.08 -5.64 -4.13
CA SER A 100 -1.71 -6.26 -2.97
C SER A 100 -0.67 -6.47 -1.87
N GLN A 101 -1.06 -6.21 -0.63
CA GLN A 101 -0.23 -6.42 0.54
C GLN A 101 -0.98 -7.29 1.54
N THR A 102 -0.39 -8.41 1.91
CA THR A 102 -0.92 -9.33 2.92
C THR A 102 -0.14 -9.17 4.22
N PHE A 103 -0.85 -8.95 5.33
CA PHE A 103 -0.28 -8.82 6.66
C PHE A 103 -1.12 -9.57 7.70
N LYS A 104 -0.49 -9.90 8.83
CA LYS A 104 -1.12 -10.64 9.92
C LYS A 104 -1.36 -9.71 11.11
N TYR A 105 -2.59 -9.69 11.62
CA TYR A 105 -2.90 -8.98 12.87
C TYR A 105 -2.33 -9.72 14.07
N LEU A 106 -2.25 -9.04 15.22
CA LEU A 106 -1.80 -9.64 16.49
C LEU A 106 -2.63 -10.87 16.90
N ASN A 107 -3.90 -10.93 16.51
CA ASN A 107 -4.78 -12.08 16.74
C ASN A 107 -4.57 -13.25 15.75
N GLY A 108 -3.54 -13.16 14.91
CA GLY A 108 -3.18 -14.18 13.93
C GLY A 108 -4.00 -14.20 12.64
N LYS A 109 -5.02 -13.34 12.50
CA LYS A 109 -5.80 -13.26 11.26
C LYS A 109 -5.00 -12.55 10.17
N GLU A 110 -4.96 -13.15 8.99
CA GLU A 110 -4.39 -12.51 7.81
C GLU A 110 -5.42 -11.62 7.12
N LYS A 111 -4.94 -10.50 6.58
CA LYS A 111 -5.75 -9.63 5.75
C LYS A 111 -4.92 -9.13 4.58
N THR A 112 -5.59 -9.00 3.45
CA THR A 112 -5.01 -8.45 2.23
C THR A 112 -5.67 -7.12 1.91
N ILE A 113 -4.86 -6.09 1.72
CA ILE A 113 -5.28 -4.81 1.15
C ILE A 113 -4.80 -4.75 -0.29
N THR A 114 -5.55 -4.09 -1.16
CA THR A 114 -5.22 -4.00 -2.59
C THR A 114 -5.51 -2.59 -3.08
N VAL A 115 -4.56 -2.04 -3.84
CA VAL A 115 -4.65 -0.73 -4.48
C VAL A 115 -4.35 -0.91 -5.96
N ARG A 116 -5.10 -0.22 -6.83
CA ARG A 116 -4.78 -0.11 -8.26
C ARG A 116 -4.48 1.35 -8.57
N LYS A 117 -3.39 1.59 -9.30
CA LYS A 117 -3.01 2.93 -9.76
C LYS A 117 -2.57 2.86 -11.21
N CYS A 118 -3.02 3.86 -11.95
CA CYS A 118 -2.64 4.11 -13.33
C CYS A 118 -2.05 5.52 -13.40
N ALA A 119 -0.95 5.67 -14.11
CA ALA A 119 -0.48 6.97 -14.57
C ALA A 119 -0.13 6.88 -16.05
N ILE A 120 -0.35 7.99 -16.74
CA ILE A 120 0.05 8.24 -18.11
C ILE A 120 0.89 9.51 -18.10
N TYR A 121 1.83 9.63 -19.03
CA TYR A 121 2.60 10.85 -19.18
C TYR A 121 1.72 11.91 -19.85
N GLU A 122 1.68 13.11 -19.25
CA GLU A 122 0.94 14.29 -19.73
C GLU A 122 1.92 15.32 -20.29
#